data_AF-A0A1D6WHY1-F1
#
_entry.id   AF-A0A1D6WHY1-F1
#
_cell.length_a   1.000
_cell.length_b   1.000
_cell.length_c   1.000
_cell.angle_alpha   90.00
_cell.angle_beta   90.00
_cell.angle_gamma   90.00
#
_symmetry.space_group_name_H-M   'P 1'
#
loop_
_entity.id
_entity.type
_entity.pdbx_description
1 polymer ?
#
loop_
_entity_poly.entity_id
_entity_poly.type
_entity_poly.pdbx_seq_one_letter_code
_entity_poly.pdbx_strand_id
1 'polypeptide(L)' 'QLMLLEEMYRKGLRNPNATQIQNITAHLSCYGKIEGKNVFYWFQNHKARDRQKLKKKLLAQMNQQQI' A
#
# COMPACT_ATOMS: atom_id res chain seq x y z
N GLN A 1 0.24 -6.01 13.07
CA GLN A 1 0.84 -6.40 11.78
C GLN A 1 0.71 -5.31 10.70
N LEU A 2 -0.46 -4.68 10.51
CA LEU A 2 -0.67 -3.61 9.50
C LEU A 2 0.18 -2.33 9.72
N MET A 3 0.48 -1.97 10.98
CA MET A 3 1.21 -0.74 11.30
C MET A 3 2.63 -0.69 10.73
N LEU A 4 3.34 -1.83 10.69
CA LEU A 4 4.71 -1.87 10.18
C LEU A 4 4.76 -1.64 8.66
N LEU A 5 3.85 -2.29 7.92
CA LEU A 5 3.72 -2.09 6.47
C LEU A 5 3.32 -0.64 6.16
N GLU A 6 2.43 -0.06 6.97
CA GLU A 6 2.03 1.34 6.84
C GLU A 6 3.19 2.31 7.11
N GLU A 7 3.99 2.05 8.14
CA GLU A 7 5.18 2.84 8.45
C GLU A 7 6.20 2.79 7.30
N MET A 8 6.52 1.59 6.78
CA MET A 8 7.41 1.42 5.64
C MET A 8 6.91 2.18 4.40
N TYR A 9 5.60 2.12 4.14
CA TYR A 9 4.98 2.84 3.03
C TYR A 9 5.07 4.35 3.19
N ARG A 10 4.79 4.87 4.40
CA ARG A 10 4.91 6.30 4.73
C ARG A 10 6.35 6.80 4.64
N LYS A 11 7.32 5.95 4.99
CA LYS A 11 8.77 6.22 4.83
C LYS A 11 9.25 6.16 3.37
N GLY A 12 8.38 5.81 2.42
CA GLY A 12 8.67 5.90 0.98
C GLY A 12 8.82 4.57 0.27
N LEU A 13 8.79 3.42 0.98
CA LEU A 13 8.83 2.11 0.33
C LEU A 13 7.48 1.83 -0.34
N ARG A 14 7.32 2.19 -1.61
CA ARG A 14 6.05 2.00 -2.34
C ARG A 14 6.05 0.79 -3.29
N ASN A 15 7.22 0.40 -3.78
CA ASN A 15 7.39 -0.72 -4.73
C ASN A 15 8.52 -1.63 -4.25
N PRO A 16 8.31 -2.44 -3.20
CA PRO A 16 9.34 -3.35 -2.75
C PRO A 16 9.69 -4.37 -3.85
N ASN A 17 10.97 -4.62 -4.05
CA ASN A 17 11.45 -5.69 -4.92
C ASN A 17 11.27 -7.08 -4.24
N ALA A 18 11.56 -8.16 -4.97
CA ALA A 18 11.37 -9.52 -4.48
C ALA A 18 12.13 -9.80 -3.17
N THR A 19 13.39 -9.36 -3.06
CA THR A 19 14.22 -9.51 -1.85
C THR A 19 13.63 -8.74 -0.67
N GLN A 20 13.16 -7.51 -0.89
CA GLN A 20 12.50 -6.71 0.14
C GLN A 20 11.19 -7.36 0.59
N ILE A 21 10.40 -7.92 -0.33
CA ILE A 21 9.19 -8.68 0.02
C ILE A 21 9.55 -9.87 0.90
N GLN A 22 10.56 -10.66 0.53
CA GLN A 22 11.02 -11.80 1.34
C GLN A 22 11.47 -11.37 2.74
N ASN A 23 12.27 -10.31 2.86
CA ASN A 23 12.73 -9.78 4.14
C ASN A 23 11.58 -9.29 5.03
N ILE A 24 10.62 -8.57 4.44
CA ILE A 24 9.43 -8.10 5.15
C ILE A 24 8.57 -9.28 5.59
N THR A 25 8.35 -10.28 4.73
CA THR A 25 7.60 -11.50 5.06
C THR A 25 8.28 -12.27 6.20
N ALA A 26 9.60 -12.44 6.14
CA ALA A 26 10.36 -13.12 7.19
C ALA A 26 10.19 -12.41 8.54
N HIS A 27 10.33 -11.08 8.58
CA HIS A 27 10.13 -10.30 9.79
C HIS A 27 8.69 -10.36 10.31
N LEU A 28 7.70 -10.30 9.41
CA LEU A 28 6.28 -10.35 9.78
C LEU A 28 5.82 -11.75 10.24
N SER A 29 6.55 -12.80 9.88
CA SER A 29 6.22 -14.18 10.26
C SER A 29 6.28 -14.43 11.77
N CYS A 30 7.08 -13.64 12.50
CA CYS A 30 7.13 -13.63 13.97
C CYS A 30 5.78 -13.27 14.63
N TYR A 31 4.89 -12.59 13.91
CA TYR A 31 3.59 -12.15 14.41
C TYR A 31 2.43 -13.03 13.91
N GLY A 32 2.70 -14.08 13.13
CA GLY A 32 1.69 -15.00 12.59
C GLY A 32 1.97 -15.42 11.15
N LYS A 33 1.22 -16.42 10.67
CA LYS A 33 1.40 -16.98 9.32
C LYS A 33 1.13 -15.92 8.25
N ILE A 34 2.14 -15.63 7.44
CA ILE A 34 2.09 -14.67 6.34
C ILE A 34 2.94 -15.18 5.18
N GLU A 35 2.52 -14.87 3.96
CA GLU A 35 3.22 -15.23 2.73
C GLU A 35 3.63 -13.98 1.96
N GLY A 36 4.63 -14.12 1.08
CA GLY A 36 5.11 -13.02 0.22
C GLY A 36 4.00 -12.37 -0.60
N LYS A 37 3.02 -13.14 -1.07
CA LYS A 37 1.87 -12.62 -1.82
C LYS A 37 1.02 -11.64 -1.01
N ASN A 38 0.90 -11.85 0.31
CA ASN A 38 0.13 -10.97 1.18
C ASN A 38 0.82 -9.61 1.29
N VAL A 39 2.15 -9.59 1.44
CA VAL A 39 2.95 -8.36 1.46
C VAL A 39 2.90 -7.66 0.11
N PHE A 40 3.12 -8.38 -0.98
CA PHE A 40 3.03 -7.85 -2.34
C PHE A 40 1.68 -7.18 -2.60
N TYR A 41 0.56 -7.88 -2.34
CA TYR A 41 -0.77 -7.33 -2.56
C TYR A 41 -1.10 -6.18 -1.61
N TRP A 42 -0.57 -6.18 -0.39
CA TRP A 42 -0.77 -5.06 0.52
C TRP A 42 -0.22 -3.75 -0.08
N PHE A 43 0.99 -3.78 -0.66
CA PHE A 43 1.59 -2.61 -1.32
C PHE A 43 0.85 -2.21 -2.61
N GLN A 44 0.45 -3.19 -3.43
CA GLN A 44 -0.35 -2.92 -4.64
C GLN A 44 -1.69 -2.28 -4.29
N ASN A 45 -2.39 -2.82 -3.28
CA ASN A 45 -3.68 -2.32 -2.82
C ASN A 45 -3.57 -0.92 -2.21
N HIS A 46 -2.52 -0.62 -1.44
CA HIS A 46 -2.31 0.73 -0.91
C HIS A 46 -2.14 1.76 -2.02
N LYS A 47 -1.30 1.47 -3.01
CA LYS A 47 -1.16 2.35 -4.19
C LYS A 47 -2.47 2.49 -4.96
N ALA A 48 -3.22 1.41 -5.14
CA ALA A 48 -4.51 1.46 -5.83
C ALA A 48 -5.52 2.35 -5.09
N ARG A 49 -5.58 2.26 -3.75
CA ARG A 49 -6.41 3.12 -2.91
C ARG A 49 -5.99 4.59 -3.02
N ASP A 50 -4.69 4.89 -2.99
CA ASP A 50 -4.20 6.27 -3.15
C ASP A 50 -4.63 6.86 -4.50
N ARG A 51 -4.47 6.11 -5.59
CA ARG A 51 -4.92 6.52 -6.93
C ARG A 51 -6.44 6.70 -6.99
N GLN A 52 -7.20 5.80 -6.36
CA GLN A 52 -8.66 5.90 -6.31
C GLN A 52 -9.11 7.14 -5.55
N LYS A 53 -8.47 7.47 -4.41
CA LYS A 53 -8.74 8.69 -3.64
C LYS A 53 -8.45 9.94 -4.46
N LEU A 54 -7.32 9.98 -5.18
CA LEU A 54 -7.00 11.10 -6.06
C LEU A 54 -8.04 11.26 -7.18
N LYS A 55 -8.42 10.16 -7.85
CA LYS A 55 -9.45 10.17 -8.89
C LYS A 55 -10.78 10.71 -8.37
N LYS A 56 -11.23 10.26 -7.19
CA LYS A 56 -12.46 10.76 -6.56
C LYS A 56 -12.40 12.26 -6.26
N LYS A 57 -11.26 12.76 -5.76
CA LYS A 57 -11.07 14.19 -5.50
C LYS A 57 -11.13 15.03 -6.79
N LEU A 58 -10.46 14.58 -7.85
CA LEU A 58 -10.49 15.26 -9.14
C LEU A 58 -11.90 15.31 -9.74
N LEU A 59 -12.63 14.20 -9.70
CA LEU A 59 -14.03 14.16 -10.17
C LEU A 59 -14.92 15.10 -9.35
N ALA A 60 -14.75 15.14 -8.04
CA ALA A 60 -15.51 16.07 -7.19
C ALA A 60 -15.21 17.55 -7.51
N GLN A 61 -13.94 17.88 -7.79
CA GLN A 61 -13.53 19.23 -8.19
C GLN A 61 -14.12 19.64 -9.54
N MET A 62 -14.10 18.73 -10.53
CA MET A 62 -14.70 18.99 -11.84
C MET A 62 -16.20 19.28 -11.74
N ASN A 63 -16.92 18.53 -10.91
CA ASN A 63 -18.35 18.75 -10.71
C ASN A 63 -18.66 20.10 -10.04
N GLN A 64 -17.78 20.62 -9.19
CA GLN A 64 -17.94 21.93 -8.54
C GLN A 64 -17.72 23.11 -9.49
N GLN A 65 -16.95 22.93 -10.57
CA GLN A 65 -16.67 23.98 -11.56
C GLN A 65 -17.76 24.09 -12.64
N GLN A 66 -18.70 23.15 -12.69
CA GLN A 66 -19.81 23.12 -13.66
C GLN A 66 -21.11 23.73 -13.12
N ILE A 67 -21.08 24.30 -11.91
CA ILE A 67 -22.18 25.01 -11.24
C ILE A 67 -21.76 26.48 -11.10
#